data_AF-A0A0M9VQX0-F1
#
_entry.id   AF-A0A0M9VQX0-F1
#
_cell.length_a   1.000
_cell.length_b   1.000
_cell.length_c   1.000
_cell.angle_alpha   90.00
_cell.angle_beta   90.00
_cell.angle_gamma   90.00
#
_symmetry.space_group_name_H-M   'P 1'
#
loop_
_entity.id
_entity.type
_entity.pdbx_description
1 polymer ?
#
loop_
_entity_poly.entity_id
_entity_poly.type
_entity_poly.pdbx_seq_one_letter_code
_entity_poly.pdbx_strand_id
1 'polypeptide(L)'
;MTGKSMRLTFKGDKPKRKRTKSSDEKRASKRAQVTGDESDVEMYGGDEQAWVPPATCGEVTGPTFVHQRQQNGSALVLTYNAPLSQVETTTVEQPDIPLEMVEDGATIAATDVAPNTVHQVWVATNIPMSSKWTLKSTQGTFLGCDKYGEVIATNEARGPQEEWTLYQVDVMPSSDDRILAGPRRGFAFQSMYGGYLALDDPTETQAKRRLRADGQEVTSLSVWDLNVQWKFRHAYRQMHRATKVAPTAQASLLDEERLSRSRQGWNAGTSHHFTKESRRELVQAQREGRLAEAMLDRRAKLKIYI
;
A
#
# COMPACT_ATOMS: atom_id res chain seq x y z
N MET A 1 -54.43 -3.75 -13.36
CA MET A 1 -54.31 -3.89 -11.89
C MET A 1 -52.88 -4.30 -11.58
N THR A 2 -52.03 -3.37 -11.15
CA THR A 2 -50.60 -3.62 -10.88
C THR A 2 -50.36 -3.72 -9.38
N GLY A 3 -49.98 -4.91 -8.92
CA GLY A 3 -49.74 -5.21 -7.51
C GLY A 3 -48.49 -4.52 -6.97
N LYS A 4 -48.66 -3.70 -5.94
CA LYS A 4 -47.56 -3.15 -5.13
C LYS A 4 -47.03 -4.23 -4.18
N SER A 5 -45.79 -4.65 -4.37
CA SER A 5 -45.06 -5.50 -3.42
C SER A 5 -44.75 -4.70 -2.15
N MET A 6 -45.30 -5.13 -1.01
CA MET A 6 -44.99 -4.59 0.32
C MET A 6 -43.71 -5.22 0.85
N ARG A 7 -42.58 -4.50 0.77
CA ARG A 7 -41.34 -4.91 1.40
C ARG A 7 -41.28 -4.35 2.83
N LEU A 8 -41.38 -5.23 3.82
CA LEU A 8 -41.32 -4.89 5.25
C LEU A 8 -39.90 -4.48 5.63
N THR A 9 -39.71 -3.28 6.19
CA THR A 9 -38.42 -2.83 6.74
C THR A 9 -38.37 -3.09 8.24
N PHE A 10 -37.31 -3.74 8.71
CA PHE A 10 -37.09 -4.02 10.13
C PHE A 10 -36.52 -2.79 10.87
N LYS A 11 -36.87 -2.64 12.15
CA LYS A 11 -36.31 -1.63 13.04
C LYS A 11 -34.81 -1.90 13.24
N GLY A 12 -33.98 -1.17 12.49
CA GLY A 12 -32.53 -1.30 12.47
C GLY A 12 -31.90 -0.81 11.17
N ASP A 13 -32.65 -0.74 10.07
CA ASP A 13 -32.12 -0.29 8.78
C ASP A 13 -31.90 1.23 8.74
N LYS A 14 -30.64 1.64 8.58
CA LYS A 14 -30.25 3.05 8.35
C LYS A 14 -30.62 3.45 6.92
N PRO A 15 -31.24 4.63 6.69
CA PRO A 15 -31.68 5.02 5.35
C PRO A 15 -30.49 5.31 4.42
N LYS A 16 -30.50 4.72 3.22
CA LYS A 16 -29.58 5.09 2.12
C LYS A 16 -29.82 6.57 1.73
N ARG A 17 -28.76 7.39 1.81
CA ARG A 17 -28.81 8.81 1.40
C ARG A 17 -29.09 8.92 -0.10
N LYS A 18 -30.18 9.62 -0.46
CA LYS A 18 -30.53 9.99 -1.84
C LYS A 18 -29.44 10.91 -2.43
N ARG A 19 -28.84 10.52 -3.56
CA ARG A 19 -28.05 11.42 -4.43
C ARG A 19 -28.97 12.46 -5.04
N THR A 20 -28.70 13.74 -4.80
CA THR A 20 -29.26 14.87 -5.55
C THR A 20 -28.59 14.88 -6.93
N LYS A 21 -29.39 14.70 -8.00
CA LYS A 21 -28.96 15.00 -9.37
C LYS A 21 -28.96 16.51 -9.55
N SER A 22 -27.78 17.12 -9.73
CA SER A 22 -27.66 18.44 -10.35
C SER A 22 -26.87 18.27 -11.65
N SER A 23 -27.62 18.31 -12.74
CA SER A 23 -27.12 18.61 -14.07
C SER A 23 -26.74 20.08 -14.14
N ASP A 24 -25.48 20.41 -14.41
CA ASP A 24 -25.18 21.34 -15.50
C ASP A 24 -23.72 21.30 -15.90
N GLU A 25 -23.53 21.17 -17.21
CA GLU A 25 -22.28 21.19 -17.95
C GLU A 25 -21.66 22.58 -17.87
N LYS A 26 -20.41 22.66 -17.38
CA LYS A 26 -19.33 23.58 -17.81
C LYS A 26 -18.27 23.64 -16.72
N ARG A 27 -17.25 22.77 -16.83
CA ARG A 27 -15.85 23.02 -16.44
C ARG A 27 -14.99 21.82 -16.84
N ALA A 28 -14.78 21.69 -18.14
CA ALA A 28 -13.58 21.05 -18.65
C ALA A 28 -12.34 21.85 -18.15
N SER A 29 -11.25 21.14 -17.87
CA SER A 29 -9.97 21.61 -17.33
C SER A 29 -9.89 21.84 -15.80
N LYS A 30 -9.88 20.74 -15.04
CA LYS A 30 -9.13 20.59 -13.78
C LYS A 30 -9.00 19.10 -13.43
N ARG A 31 -8.37 18.34 -14.33
CA ARG A 31 -7.98 16.93 -14.10
C ARG A 31 -6.56 16.86 -13.52
N ALA A 32 -6.23 17.77 -12.62
CA ALA A 32 -4.97 17.76 -11.88
C ALA A 32 -5.27 17.38 -10.42
N GLN A 33 -4.85 16.17 -10.07
CA GLN A 33 -4.77 15.61 -8.71
C GLN A 33 -6.06 15.69 -7.87
N VAL A 34 -7.03 14.83 -8.18
CA VAL A 34 -7.74 14.17 -7.07
C VAL A 34 -6.68 13.34 -6.36
N THR A 35 -6.43 13.66 -5.09
CA THR A 35 -5.46 12.97 -4.26
C THR A 35 -5.73 11.47 -4.31
N GLY A 36 -4.76 10.67 -4.78
CA GLY A 36 -4.94 9.23 -5.02
C GLY A 36 -5.50 8.40 -3.85
N ASP A 37 -5.53 8.96 -2.64
CA ASP A 37 -6.18 8.36 -1.46
C ASP A 37 -7.71 8.39 -1.52
N GLU A 38 -8.31 9.50 -1.97
CA GLU A 38 -9.77 9.60 -2.07
C GLU A 38 -10.29 8.66 -3.15
N SER A 39 -9.57 8.58 -4.28
CA SER A 39 -9.87 7.60 -5.33
C SER A 39 -9.64 6.16 -4.86
N ASP A 40 -8.67 5.90 -3.99
CA ASP A 40 -8.42 4.57 -3.46
C ASP A 40 -9.52 4.09 -2.51
N VAL A 41 -10.06 4.97 -1.65
CA VAL A 41 -11.21 4.63 -0.79
C VAL A 41 -12.45 4.37 -1.63
N GLU A 42 -12.68 5.15 -2.68
CA GLU A 42 -13.81 4.95 -3.61
C GLU A 42 -13.64 3.68 -4.47
N MET A 43 -12.42 3.34 -4.86
CA MET A 43 -12.11 2.18 -5.73
C MET A 43 -12.13 0.86 -4.96
N TYR A 44 -11.55 0.81 -3.76
CA TYR A 44 -11.42 -0.41 -2.96
C TYR A 44 -12.45 -0.50 -1.82
N GLY A 45 -13.39 0.44 -1.74
CA GLY A 45 -14.49 0.43 -0.77
C GLY A 45 -14.07 0.53 0.70
N GLY A 46 -12.79 0.83 0.97
CA GLY A 46 -12.23 0.78 2.32
C GLY A 46 -12.01 -0.64 2.86
N ASP A 47 -11.95 -1.67 2.00
CA ASP A 47 -11.50 -3.00 2.42
C ASP A 47 -10.02 -2.97 2.78
N GLU A 48 -9.73 -3.08 4.08
CA GLU A 48 -8.37 -3.05 4.61
C GLU A 48 -7.49 -4.20 4.10
N GLN A 49 -8.10 -5.30 3.66
CA GLN A 49 -7.41 -6.50 3.17
C GLN A 49 -7.29 -6.55 1.64
N ALA A 50 -7.83 -5.56 0.92
CA ALA A 50 -7.71 -5.50 -0.53
C ALA A 50 -6.24 -5.43 -0.97
N TRP A 51 -5.90 -6.19 -2.01
CA TRP A 51 -4.58 -6.20 -2.63
C TRP A 51 -4.49 -5.12 -3.69
N VAL A 52 -3.49 -4.25 -3.60
CA VAL A 52 -3.37 -3.11 -4.50
C VAL A 52 -1.94 -2.90 -4.96
N PRO A 53 -1.69 -2.58 -6.25
CA PRO A 53 -0.35 -2.24 -6.70
C PRO A 53 0.19 -0.97 -6.02
N PRO A 54 1.46 -0.98 -5.56
CA PRO A 54 2.14 0.22 -5.08
C PRO A 54 2.55 1.10 -6.26
N ALA A 55 2.42 2.42 -6.10
CA ALA A 55 2.80 3.40 -7.13
C ALA A 55 4.27 3.84 -7.03
N THR A 56 4.88 3.66 -5.84
CA THR A 56 6.27 4.02 -5.56
C THR A 56 6.90 2.94 -4.68
N CYS A 57 8.22 2.76 -4.73
CA CYS A 57 8.92 1.77 -3.91
C CYS A 57 8.68 1.95 -2.40
N GLY A 58 8.47 3.19 -1.94
CA GLY A 58 8.19 3.49 -0.53
C GLY A 58 6.87 2.90 -0.02
N GLU A 59 5.89 2.72 -0.92
CA GLU A 59 4.60 2.10 -0.59
C GLU A 59 4.70 0.58 -0.36
N VAL A 60 5.83 -0.05 -0.73
CA VAL A 60 6.09 -1.47 -0.53
C VAL A 60 6.44 -1.73 0.94
N THR A 61 5.41 -1.75 1.79
CA THR A 61 5.53 -2.02 3.23
C THR A 61 4.37 -2.89 3.69
N GLY A 62 4.65 -3.85 4.57
CA GLY A 62 3.67 -4.81 5.09
C GLY A 62 3.54 -6.07 4.21
N PRO A 63 2.44 -6.82 4.36
CA PRO A 63 2.13 -7.97 3.53
C PRO A 63 2.12 -7.58 2.05
N THR A 64 2.96 -8.26 1.29
CA THR A 64 3.29 -8.01 -0.11
C THR A 64 3.21 -9.33 -0.86
N PHE A 65 2.52 -9.29 -1.98
CA PHE A 65 2.36 -10.38 -2.92
C PHE A 65 3.24 -10.11 -4.14
N VAL A 66 4.26 -10.95 -4.32
CA VAL A 66 5.26 -10.82 -5.38
C VAL A 66 4.92 -11.82 -6.48
N HIS A 67 4.57 -11.32 -7.67
CA HIS A 67 4.13 -12.17 -8.77
C HIS A 67 4.61 -11.65 -10.13
N GLN A 68 4.51 -12.45 -11.16
CA GLN A 68 4.75 -12.06 -12.55
C GLN A 68 3.59 -12.55 -13.41
N ARG A 69 2.85 -11.61 -14.01
CA ARG A 69 1.75 -11.95 -14.92
C ARG A 69 2.29 -12.55 -16.22
N GLN A 70 1.74 -13.69 -16.62
CA GLN A 70 2.02 -14.33 -17.90
C GLN A 70 0.97 -13.96 -18.96
N GLN A 71 1.30 -14.19 -20.22
CA GLN A 71 0.40 -13.89 -21.36
C GLN A 71 -0.87 -14.77 -21.38
N ASN A 72 -0.83 -15.93 -20.72
CA ASN A 72 -1.96 -16.86 -20.62
C ASN A 72 -2.98 -16.49 -19.52
N GLY A 73 -2.82 -15.33 -18.86
CA GLY A 73 -3.68 -14.89 -17.75
C GLY A 73 -3.30 -15.48 -16.38
N SER A 74 -2.42 -16.49 -16.32
CA SER A 74 -1.87 -16.97 -15.06
C SER A 74 -0.78 -16.04 -14.52
N ALA A 75 -0.47 -16.15 -13.24
CA ALA A 75 0.64 -15.44 -12.61
C ALA A 75 1.60 -16.42 -11.94
N LEU A 76 2.90 -16.20 -12.13
CA LEU A 76 3.94 -16.87 -11.37
C LEU A 76 4.15 -16.14 -10.07
N VAL A 77 3.98 -16.82 -8.95
CA VAL A 77 4.05 -16.24 -7.62
C VAL A 77 5.27 -16.73 -6.90
N LEU A 78 5.93 -15.82 -6.19
CA LEU A 78 7.01 -16.16 -5.27
C LEU A 78 6.44 -16.81 -4.02
N THR A 79 6.63 -18.12 -3.88
CA THR A 79 6.08 -18.92 -2.77
C THR A 79 7.21 -19.45 -1.90
N TYR A 80 6.98 -19.43 -0.59
CA TYR A 80 7.85 -20.11 0.35
C TYR A 80 7.37 -21.54 0.63
N ASN A 81 8.18 -22.54 0.28
CA ASN A 81 7.88 -23.94 0.57
C ASN A 81 8.31 -24.28 2.00
N ALA A 82 7.36 -24.19 2.94
CA ALA A 82 7.58 -24.43 4.36
C ALA A 82 8.21 -25.81 4.70
N PRO A 83 7.76 -26.94 4.13
CA PRO A 83 8.39 -28.25 4.34
C PRO A 83 9.85 -28.34 3.89
N LEU A 84 10.21 -27.70 2.77
CA LEU A 84 11.57 -27.78 2.20
C LEU A 84 12.47 -26.62 2.61
N SER A 85 11.93 -25.62 3.30
CA SER A 85 12.63 -24.35 3.61
C SER A 85 13.25 -23.70 2.37
N GLN A 86 12.58 -23.82 1.23
CA GLN A 86 13.06 -23.37 -0.07
C GLN A 86 12.12 -22.33 -0.67
N VAL A 87 12.69 -21.43 -1.47
CA VAL A 87 11.94 -20.45 -2.24
C VAL A 87 11.65 -21.05 -3.61
N GLU A 88 10.37 -21.10 -3.97
CA GLU A 88 9.92 -21.67 -5.24
C GLU A 88 8.94 -20.73 -5.93
N THR A 89 8.68 -21.00 -7.20
CA THR A 89 7.67 -20.27 -7.96
C THR A 89 6.48 -21.18 -8.20
N THR A 90 5.28 -20.73 -7.82
CA THR A 90 4.03 -21.46 -8.05
C THR A 90 3.15 -20.68 -9.01
N THR A 91 2.49 -21.37 -9.93
CA THR A 91 1.50 -20.73 -10.81
C THR A 91 0.18 -20.56 -10.06
N VAL A 92 -0.38 -19.35 -10.10
CA VAL A 92 -1.73 -19.02 -9.65
C VAL A 92 -2.55 -18.61 -10.86
N GLU A 93 -3.70 -19.26 -11.04
CA GLU A 93 -4.65 -18.92 -12.10
C GLU A 93 -5.56 -17.77 -11.65
N GLN A 94 -5.93 -16.90 -12.56
CA GLN A 94 -6.92 -15.87 -12.29
C GLN A 94 -8.31 -16.51 -12.10
N PRO A 95 -9.12 -16.01 -11.15
CA PRO A 95 -10.51 -16.44 -11.06
C PRO A 95 -11.27 -16.00 -12.31
N ASP A 96 -11.93 -16.94 -12.99
CA ASP A 96 -12.82 -16.68 -14.12
C ASP A 96 -14.08 -15.95 -13.62
N ILE A 97 -14.04 -14.61 -13.58
CA ILE A 97 -15.20 -13.79 -13.26
C ILE A 97 -15.85 -13.35 -14.58
N PRO A 98 -17.14 -13.65 -14.81
CA PRO A 98 -17.84 -13.19 -16.01
C PRO A 98 -17.80 -11.67 -16.16
N LEU A 99 -17.36 -11.20 -17.34
CA LEU A 99 -17.18 -9.79 -17.72
C LEU A 99 -18.44 -8.91 -17.57
N GLU A 100 -19.62 -9.49 -17.38
CA GLU A 100 -20.89 -8.77 -17.21
C GLU A 100 -21.05 -8.11 -15.82
N MET A 101 -20.19 -8.41 -14.84
CA MET A 101 -20.29 -7.86 -13.47
C MET A 101 -19.30 -6.71 -13.16
N VAL A 102 -18.53 -6.25 -14.15
CA VAL A 102 -17.37 -5.35 -13.98
C VAL A 102 -17.75 -3.86 -13.88
N GLU A 103 -19.02 -3.52 -13.65
CA GLU A 103 -19.45 -2.11 -13.57
C GLU A 103 -19.04 -1.40 -12.27
N ASP A 104 -18.71 -2.13 -11.20
CA ASP A 104 -18.32 -1.56 -9.90
C ASP A 104 -16.80 -1.58 -9.69
N GLY A 105 -16.22 -0.49 -9.18
CA GLY A 105 -14.78 -0.38 -8.92
C GLY A 105 -14.22 -1.46 -7.98
N ALA A 106 -15.08 -1.99 -7.10
CA ALA A 106 -14.79 -3.12 -6.23
C ALA A 106 -14.66 -4.46 -6.99
N THR A 107 -15.36 -4.64 -8.12
CA THR A 107 -15.27 -5.86 -8.95
C THR A 107 -13.98 -5.89 -9.77
N ILE A 108 -13.44 -4.72 -10.14
CA ILE A 108 -12.14 -4.60 -10.83
C ILE A 108 -11.01 -5.10 -9.93
N ALA A 109 -11.04 -4.76 -8.63
CA ALA A 109 -10.10 -5.28 -7.63
C ALA A 109 -10.22 -6.80 -7.42
N ALA A 110 -11.41 -7.37 -7.62
CA ALA A 110 -11.64 -8.82 -7.55
C ALA A 110 -11.12 -9.59 -8.78
N THR A 111 -10.82 -8.89 -9.89
CA THR A 111 -10.23 -9.48 -11.11
C THR A 111 -8.70 -9.61 -11.01
N ASP A 112 -8.09 -8.92 -10.04
CA ASP A 112 -6.64 -8.99 -9.84
C ASP A 112 -6.23 -10.28 -9.14
N VAL A 113 -5.06 -10.80 -9.53
CA VAL A 113 -4.45 -12.00 -8.95
C VAL A 113 -4.23 -11.77 -7.45
N ALA A 114 -4.95 -12.54 -6.64
CA ALA A 114 -4.82 -12.56 -5.18
C ALA A 114 -4.08 -13.83 -4.73
N PRO A 115 -3.37 -13.79 -3.59
CA PRO A 115 -2.75 -14.98 -3.02
C PRO A 115 -3.81 -15.99 -2.55
N ASN A 116 -3.62 -17.25 -2.92
CA ASN A 116 -4.47 -18.37 -2.51
C ASN A 116 -4.02 -19.00 -1.19
N THR A 117 -2.74 -18.85 -0.84
CA THR A 117 -2.15 -19.40 0.39
C THR A 117 -1.28 -18.36 1.07
N VAL A 118 -1.17 -18.47 2.39
CA VAL A 118 -0.34 -17.56 3.22
C VAL A 118 1.13 -17.65 2.81
N HIS A 119 1.59 -18.80 2.32
CA HIS A 119 2.97 -19.02 1.87
C HIS A 119 3.37 -18.24 0.60
N GLN A 120 2.40 -17.68 -0.12
CA GLN A 120 2.62 -16.79 -1.26
C GLN A 120 2.80 -15.32 -0.84
N VAL A 121 2.59 -15.03 0.44
CA VAL A 121 2.66 -13.67 0.98
C VAL A 121 3.97 -13.49 1.75
N TRP A 122 4.63 -12.38 1.44
CA TRP A 122 5.87 -11.95 2.09
C TRP A 122 5.61 -10.68 2.87
N VAL A 123 6.23 -10.49 4.03
CA VAL A 123 6.14 -9.22 4.76
C VAL A 123 7.34 -8.36 4.39
N ALA A 124 7.11 -7.38 3.51
CA ALA A 124 8.11 -6.40 3.12
C ALA A 124 8.26 -5.34 4.21
N THR A 125 9.49 -5.05 4.61
CA THR A 125 9.79 -3.98 5.58
C THR A 125 10.91 -3.12 5.02
N ASN A 126 10.66 -1.82 4.89
CA ASN A 126 11.71 -0.84 4.61
C ASN A 126 12.61 -0.68 5.84
N ILE A 127 13.92 -0.76 5.67
CA ILE A 127 14.89 -0.55 6.75
C ILE A 127 15.00 0.96 7.00
N PRO A 128 14.69 1.45 8.22
CA PRO A 128 14.80 2.87 8.53
C PRO A 128 16.21 3.41 8.23
N MET A 129 16.27 4.63 7.70
CA MET A 129 17.54 5.30 7.31
C MET A 129 18.30 4.62 6.16
N SER A 130 17.77 3.55 5.58
CA SER A 130 18.31 2.87 4.41
C SER A 130 17.25 2.86 3.30
N SER A 131 17.69 2.86 2.04
CA SER A 131 16.79 2.69 0.89
C SER A 131 16.69 1.21 0.49
N LYS A 132 16.63 0.32 1.49
CA LYS A 132 16.64 -1.12 1.32
C LYS A 132 15.43 -1.77 2.01
N TRP A 133 15.03 -2.92 1.52
CA TRP A 133 13.89 -3.69 1.99
C TRP A 133 14.30 -5.11 2.36
N THR A 134 13.63 -5.65 3.37
CA THR A 134 13.72 -7.07 3.73
C THR A 134 12.36 -7.72 3.50
N LEU A 135 12.33 -8.93 2.96
CA LEU A 135 11.09 -9.70 2.79
C LEU A 135 11.12 -10.89 3.74
N LYS A 136 10.13 -10.95 4.65
CA LYS A 136 10.00 -12.02 5.63
C LYS A 136 8.97 -13.05 5.18
N SER A 137 9.32 -14.33 5.23
CA SER A 137 8.43 -15.47 4.96
C SER A 137 7.44 -15.69 6.11
N THR A 138 6.48 -16.60 5.90
CA THR A 138 5.51 -16.99 6.93
C THR A 138 6.15 -17.69 8.13
N GLN A 139 7.26 -18.40 7.93
CA GLN A 139 8.01 -19.05 9.01
C GLN A 139 8.94 -18.08 9.74
N GLY A 140 9.09 -16.88 9.20
CA GLY A 140 9.85 -15.82 9.82
C GLY A 140 11.32 -15.75 9.41
N THR A 141 11.71 -16.54 8.42
CA THR A 141 12.97 -16.41 7.70
C THR A 141 12.89 -15.26 6.69
N PHE A 142 14.05 -14.73 6.29
CA PHE A 142 14.15 -13.63 5.34
C PHE A 142 14.62 -14.13 3.98
N LEU A 143 14.04 -13.58 2.91
CA LEU A 143 14.50 -13.78 1.54
C LEU A 143 15.88 -13.14 1.39
N GLY A 144 16.86 -13.92 0.96
CA GLY A 144 18.21 -13.46 0.70
C GLY A 144 18.80 -14.12 -0.54
N CYS A 145 20.02 -13.69 -0.86
CA CYS A 145 20.78 -14.16 -2.00
C CYS A 145 22.19 -14.57 -1.55
N ASP A 146 22.68 -15.70 -2.02
CA ASP A 146 24.09 -16.06 -1.89
C ASP A 146 24.94 -15.37 -2.97
N LYS A 147 26.27 -15.34 -2.77
CA LYS A 147 27.24 -14.76 -3.71
C LYS A 147 27.22 -15.39 -5.11
N TYR A 148 26.67 -16.59 -5.24
CA TYR A 148 26.51 -17.28 -6.53
C TYR A 148 25.16 -16.98 -7.21
N GLY A 149 24.32 -16.14 -6.61
CA GLY A 149 23.00 -15.79 -7.14
C GLY A 149 21.88 -16.78 -6.77
N GLU A 150 22.12 -17.74 -5.87
CA GLU A 150 21.08 -18.63 -5.38
C GLU A 150 20.19 -17.91 -4.37
N VAL A 151 18.87 -18.01 -4.55
CA VAL A 151 17.89 -17.35 -3.70
C VAL A 151 17.46 -18.28 -2.59
N ILE A 152 17.70 -17.85 -1.34
CA ILE A 152 17.49 -18.65 -0.14
C ILE A 152 16.59 -17.91 0.84
N ALA A 153 15.85 -18.65 1.67
CA ALA A 153 15.05 -18.07 2.74
C ALA A 153 15.12 -18.92 4.01
N THR A 154 16.33 -19.18 4.49
CA THR A 154 16.60 -20.01 5.67
C THR A 154 17.00 -19.20 6.91
N ASN A 155 17.48 -17.97 6.71
CA ASN A 155 18.01 -17.16 7.80
C ASN A 155 16.90 -16.40 8.54
N GLU A 156 16.82 -16.53 9.86
CA GLU A 156 15.88 -15.78 10.70
C GLU A 156 16.39 -14.36 11.03
N ALA A 157 17.69 -14.11 10.83
CA ALA A 157 18.29 -12.81 11.05
C ALA A 157 18.29 -11.96 9.79
N ARG A 158 18.19 -10.64 9.96
CA ARG A 158 18.36 -9.67 8.88
C ARG A 158 19.86 -9.38 8.74
N GLY A 159 20.51 -10.02 7.78
CA GLY A 159 21.88 -9.74 7.40
C GLY A 159 21.95 -8.99 6.07
N PRO A 160 23.17 -8.67 5.59
CA PRO A 160 23.37 -7.98 4.32
C PRO A 160 22.87 -8.75 3.09
N GLN A 161 22.83 -10.09 3.17
CA GLN A 161 22.36 -10.97 2.10
C GLN A 161 20.83 -10.94 1.95
N GLU A 162 20.13 -10.59 3.02
CA GLU A 162 18.67 -10.49 3.11
C GLU A 162 18.15 -9.07 2.79
N GLU A 163 19.05 -8.13 2.48
CA GLU A 163 18.70 -6.78 2.07
C GLU A 163 18.56 -6.68 0.55
N TRP A 164 17.44 -6.12 0.11
CA TRP A 164 17.13 -5.90 -1.30
C TRP A 164 16.95 -4.42 -1.59
N THR A 165 17.51 -3.95 -2.70
CA THR A 165 17.24 -2.61 -3.21
C THR A 165 16.13 -2.71 -4.25
N LEU A 166 15.03 -2.00 -4.02
CA LEU A 166 13.90 -1.95 -4.96
C LEU A 166 14.09 -0.84 -5.97
N TYR A 167 13.97 -1.20 -7.25
CA TYR A 167 13.87 -0.26 -8.35
C TYR A 167 12.52 -0.40 -9.02
N GLN A 168 11.93 0.72 -9.39
CA GLN A 168 10.77 0.69 -10.26
C GLN A 168 11.26 0.54 -11.70
N VAL A 169 10.61 -0.31 -12.48
CA VAL A 169 10.93 -0.49 -13.89
C VAL A 169 9.85 0.19 -14.71
N ASP A 170 10.25 1.00 -15.68
CA ASP A 170 9.36 1.62 -16.65
C ASP A 170 9.87 1.37 -18.07
N VAL A 171 8.95 1.39 -19.04
CA VAL A 171 9.25 1.20 -20.46
C VAL A 171 10.00 2.40 -21.03
N MET A 172 9.75 3.59 -20.46
CA MET A 172 10.43 4.82 -20.85
C MET A 172 11.44 5.22 -19.78
N PRO A 173 12.66 5.63 -20.16
CA PRO A 173 13.64 6.13 -19.21
C PRO A 173 13.12 7.41 -18.56
N SER A 174 13.03 7.41 -17.23
CA SER A 174 12.71 8.59 -16.43
C SER A 174 13.99 9.22 -15.90
N SER A 175 13.96 10.50 -15.56
CA SER A 175 15.10 11.23 -14.97
C SER A 175 15.33 10.92 -13.48
N ASP A 176 14.66 9.90 -12.93
CA ASP A 176 14.75 9.50 -11.53
C ASP A 176 15.61 8.25 -11.41
N ASP A 177 16.69 8.31 -10.63
CA ASP A 177 17.66 7.22 -10.43
C ASP A 177 17.01 5.94 -9.87
N ARG A 178 15.80 6.03 -9.30
CA ARG A 178 15.03 4.89 -8.78
C ARG A 178 14.20 4.17 -9.85
N ILE A 179 14.15 4.71 -11.07
CA ILE A 179 13.40 4.18 -12.19
C ILE A 179 14.37 3.64 -13.25
N LEU A 180 14.39 2.33 -13.42
CA LEU A 180 15.17 1.66 -14.46
C LEU A 180 14.35 1.52 -15.74
N ALA A 181 15.00 1.70 -16.89
CA ALA A 181 14.41 1.37 -18.17
C ALA A 181 14.37 -0.15 -18.33
N GLY A 182 13.21 -0.71 -18.67
CA GLY A 182 13.05 -2.13 -18.88
C GLY A 182 11.87 -2.48 -19.79
N PRO A 183 11.66 -3.77 -20.06
CA PRO A 183 10.72 -4.21 -21.10
C PRO A 183 9.25 -4.05 -20.69
N ARG A 184 8.96 -3.99 -19.38
CA ARG A 184 7.61 -3.84 -18.84
C ARG A 184 7.63 -3.00 -17.56
N ARG A 185 6.50 -2.36 -17.26
CA ARG A 185 6.31 -1.68 -15.97
C ARG A 185 6.28 -2.71 -14.84
N GLY A 186 6.96 -2.42 -13.73
CA GLY A 186 6.97 -3.29 -12.55
C GLY A 186 8.06 -2.88 -11.56
N PHE A 187 8.58 -3.86 -10.83
CA PHE A 187 9.64 -3.68 -9.83
C PHE A 187 10.76 -4.69 -10.06
N ALA A 188 12.00 -4.27 -9.87
CA ALA A 188 13.17 -5.13 -9.87
C ALA A 188 13.81 -5.12 -8.47
N PHE A 189 14.22 -6.30 -8.00
CA PHE A 189 14.93 -6.46 -6.74
C PHE A 189 16.40 -6.67 -7.03
N GLN A 190 17.25 -5.77 -6.53
CA GLN A 190 18.70 -5.90 -6.63
C GLN A 190 19.27 -6.43 -5.31
N SER A 191 20.06 -7.49 -5.39
CA SER A 191 20.81 -8.05 -4.26
C SER A 191 22.01 -7.17 -3.88
N MET A 192 22.60 -7.41 -2.71
CA MET A 192 23.85 -6.74 -2.31
C MET A 192 24.99 -6.93 -3.33
N TYR A 193 24.99 -8.04 -4.07
CA TYR A 193 26.04 -8.35 -5.06
C TYR A 193 25.83 -7.65 -6.41
N GLY A 194 24.76 -6.87 -6.55
CA GLY A 194 24.44 -6.12 -7.77
C GLY A 194 23.56 -6.87 -8.77
N GLY A 195 23.36 -8.18 -8.59
CA GLY A 195 22.48 -8.98 -9.44
C GLY A 195 21.00 -8.80 -9.12
N TYR A 196 20.15 -8.96 -10.13
CA TYR A 196 18.70 -8.80 -10.08
C TYR A 196 17.99 -10.14 -9.93
N LEU A 197 16.98 -10.17 -9.06
CA LEU A 197 16.10 -11.32 -8.87
C LEU A 197 15.35 -11.63 -10.17
N ALA A 198 15.61 -12.78 -10.76
CA ALA A 198 15.04 -13.23 -12.02
C ALA A 198 14.63 -14.71 -11.97
N LEU A 199 13.64 -15.05 -12.79
CA LEU A 199 13.37 -16.44 -13.12
C LEU A 199 14.41 -16.95 -14.12
N ASP A 200 14.88 -18.17 -13.90
CA ASP A 200 15.76 -18.87 -14.82
C ASP A 200 14.98 -19.29 -16.08
N ASP A 201 15.56 -19.07 -17.25
CA ASP A 201 14.88 -19.30 -18.53
C ASP A 201 14.92 -20.81 -18.82
N PRO A 202 13.77 -21.49 -18.99
CA PRO A 202 13.72 -22.96 -19.08
C PRO A 202 14.30 -23.53 -20.39
N THR A 203 14.90 -22.68 -21.23
CA THR A 203 15.39 -23.03 -22.57
C THR A 203 16.57 -24.00 -22.53
N GLU A 204 17.27 -24.13 -21.39
CA GLU A 204 18.51 -24.91 -21.32
C GLU A 204 18.36 -26.33 -20.77
N THR A 205 17.29 -26.69 -20.06
CA THR A 205 17.04 -28.09 -19.63
C THR A 205 15.62 -28.24 -19.09
N GLN A 206 15.04 -29.45 -19.14
CA GLN A 206 13.75 -29.86 -18.52
C GLN A 206 13.68 -29.67 -16.98
N ALA A 207 14.47 -28.79 -16.40
CA ALA A 207 14.51 -28.49 -14.99
C ALA A 207 13.39 -27.52 -14.59
N LYS A 208 12.79 -27.80 -13.44
CA LYS A 208 11.90 -26.89 -12.69
C LYS A 208 12.46 -25.47 -12.72
N ARG A 209 11.69 -24.47 -13.21
CA ARG A 209 12.08 -23.05 -13.24
C ARG A 209 12.65 -22.65 -11.89
N ARG A 210 13.94 -22.30 -11.86
CA ARG A 210 14.63 -21.89 -10.64
C ARG A 210 14.60 -20.38 -10.50
N LEU A 211 14.68 -19.91 -9.26
CA LEU A 211 14.77 -18.50 -8.94
C LEU A 211 16.23 -18.16 -8.68
N ARG A 212 16.77 -17.16 -9.38
CA ARG A 212 18.16 -16.72 -9.26
C ARG A 212 18.25 -15.21 -9.12
N ALA A 213 19.39 -14.71 -8.67
CA ALA A 213 19.64 -13.28 -8.49
C ALA A 213 21.06 -12.86 -8.94
N ASP A 214 21.59 -13.53 -9.97
CA ASP A 214 22.89 -13.28 -10.61
C ASP A 214 22.81 -12.44 -11.90
N GLY A 215 21.60 -12.12 -12.38
CA GLY A 215 21.44 -11.34 -13.61
C GLY A 215 21.92 -9.90 -13.44
N GLN A 216 22.88 -9.44 -14.25
CA GLN A 216 23.42 -8.08 -14.15
C GLN A 216 22.54 -7.02 -14.82
N GLU A 217 21.68 -7.43 -15.75
CA GLU A 217 20.80 -6.55 -16.52
C GLU A 217 19.33 -6.84 -16.23
N VAL A 218 18.49 -5.80 -16.32
CA VAL A 218 17.04 -5.93 -16.12
C VAL A 218 16.42 -6.55 -17.37
N THR A 219 16.06 -7.82 -17.26
CA THR A 219 15.38 -8.60 -18.31
C THR A 219 13.89 -8.72 -17.99
N SER A 220 13.05 -9.15 -18.94
CA SER A 220 11.62 -9.40 -18.72
C SER A 220 11.33 -10.35 -17.55
N LEU A 221 12.24 -11.30 -17.30
CA LEU A 221 12.17 -12.28 -16.22
C LEU A 221 12.59 -11.73 -14.85
N SER A 222 13.27 -10.57 -14.81
CA SER A 222 13.69 -9.91 -13.57
C SER A 222 12.74 -8.80 -13.12
N VAL A 223 11.68 -8.53 -13.90
CA VAL A 223 10.64 -7.57 -13.55
C VAL A 223 9.50 -8.32 -12.87
N TRP A 224 9.12 -7.86 -11.68
CA TRP A 224 8.08 -8.41 -10.83
C TRP A 224 6.94 -7.41 -10.63
N ASP A 225 5.72 -7.92 -10.57
CA ASP A 225 4.53 -7.20 -10.15
C ASP A 225 4.35 -7.35 -8.64
N LEU A 226 4.10 -6.24 -7.97
CA LEU A 226 3.88 -6.21 -6.52
C LEU A 226 2.46 -5.78 -6.22
N ASN A 227 1.80 -6.48 -5.30
CA ASN A 227 0.58 -6.01 -4.67
C ASN A 227 0.82 -5.91 -3.16
N VAL A 228 0.33 -4.86 -2.53
CA VAL A 228 0.38 -4.64 -1.08
C VAL A 228 -1.03 -4.50 -0.53
N GLN A 229 -1.21 -4.86 0.74
CA GLN A 229 -2.49 -4.62 1.40
C GLN A 229 -2.79 -3.12 1.50
N TRP A 230 -4.01 -2.76 1.11
CA TRP A 230 -4.47 -1.37 1.01
C TRP A 230 -4.18 -0.57 2.28
N LYS A 231 -4.42 -1.14 3.47
CA LYS A 231 -4.23 -0.43 4.75
C LYS A 231 -2.80 0.08 4.94
N PHE A 232 -1.79 -0.68 4.50
CA PHE A 232 -0.39 -0.32 4.70
C PHE A 232 0.05 0.75 3.71
N ARG A 233 -0.38 0.65 2.46
CA ARG A 233 -0.16 1.69 1.45
C ARG A 233 -0.80 3.01 1.87
N HIS A 234 -2.06 2.96 2.30
CA HIS A 234 -2.79 4.14 2.76
C HIS A 234 -2.12 4.75 4.01
N ALA A 235 -1.71 3.93 4.98
CA ALA A 235 -0.96 4.41 6.15
C ALA A 235 0.36 5.09 5.75
N TYR A 236 1.13 4.50 4.82
CA TYR A 236 2.37 5.10 4.32
C TYR A 236 2.11 6.47 3.68
N ARG A 237 1.09 6.59 2.82
CA ARG A 237 0.72 7.86 2.17
C ARG A 237 0.29 8.92 3.17
N GLN A 238 -0.46 8.54 4.21
CA GLN A 238 -0.83 9.46 5.29
C GLN A 238 0.39 9.98 6.05
N MET A 239 1.31 9.09 6.43
CA MET A 239 2.55 9.48 7.12
C MET A 239 3.41 10.39 6.24
N HIS A 240 3.59 10.04 4.97
CA HIS A 240 4.41 10.82 4.05
C HIS A 240 3.82 12.20 3.75
N ARG A 241 2.48 12.32 3.73
CA ARG A 241 1.80 13.63 3.70
C ARG A 241 2.06 14.42 4.97
N ALA A 242 1.87 13.82 6.15
CA ALA A 242 2.15 14.51 7.42
C ALA A 242 3.58 15.08 7.45
N THR A 243 4.56 14.33 6.94
CA THR A 243 5.96 14.78 6.84
C THR A 243 6.16 15.86 5.77
N LYS A 244 5.54 15.76 4.58
CA LYS A 244 5.66 16.78 3.53
C LYS A 244 4.97 18.09 3.87
N VAL A 245 3.89 18.04 4.63
CA VAL A 245 3.22 19.24 5.12
C VAL A 245 3.96 19.78 6.36
N ALA A 246 4.87 19.04 7.02
CA ALA A 246 5.56 19.48 8.24
C ALA A 246 6.45 20.75 8.16
N PRO A 247 6.89 21.31 7.01
CA PRO A 247 7.49 22.64 7.02
C PRO A 247 6.43 23.76 7.05
N THR A 248 5.13 23.45 6.82
CA THR A 248 4.08 24.48 6.64
C THR A 248 2.67 24.05 7.09
N ALA A 249 2.53 22.95 7.85
CA ALA A 249 1.25 22.41 8.29
C ALA A 249 0.74 23.23 9.46
N GLN A 250 -0.13 24.17 9.13
CA GLN A 250 -1.15 24.69 10.02
C GLN A 250 -1.75 23.53 10.82
N ALA A 251 -1.58 23.57 12.15
CA ALA A 251 -2.07 22.56 13.08
C ALA A 251 -3.58 22.32 12.87
N SER A 252 -3.96 21.24 12.20
CA SER A 252 -5.36 20.93 11.94
C SER A 252 -6.07 20.55 13.25
N LEU A 253 -7.30 21.03 13.43
CA LEU A 253 -8.15 20.73 14.59
C LEU A 253 -8.35 19.21 14.82
N LEU A 254 -8.36 18.44 13.73
CA LEU A 254 -8.55 16.99 13.77
C LEU A 254 -7.31 16.26 14.30
N ASP A 255 -6.12 16.82 14.06
CA ASP A 255 -4.87 16.25 14.56
C ASP A 255 -4.74 16.47 16.08
N GLU A 256 -5.24 17.57 16.61
CA GLU A 256 -5.22 17.82 18.05
C GLU A 256 -6.17 16.90 18.82
N GLU A 257 -7.36 16.62 18.30
CA GLU A 257 -8.30 15.71 18.97
C GLU A 257 -7.76 14.27 18.99
N ARG A 258 -7.13 13.83 17.90
CA ARG A 258 -6.44 12.54 17.82
C ARG A 258 -5.21 12.50 18.74
N LEU A 259 -4.38 13.54 18.71
CA LEU A 259 -3.17 13.63 19.52
C LEU A 259 -3.51 13.74 21.02
N SER A 260 -4.53 14.52 21.37
CA SER A 260 -5.04 14.64 22.74
C SER A 260 -5.56 13.30 23.25
N ARG A 261 -6.38 12.59 22.47
CA ARG A 261 -6.87 11.23 22.80
C ARG A 261 -5.71 10.23 22.96
N SER A 262 -4.71 10.29 22.09
CA SER A 262 -3.54 9.39 22.16
C SER A 262 -2.63 9.65 23.38
N ARG A 263 -2.60 10.89 23.88
CA ARG A 263 -1.77 11.31 25.03
C ARG A 263 -2.51 11.28 26.37
N GLN A 264 -3.76 10.80 26.40
CA GLN A 264 -4.58 10.70 27.64
C GLN A 264 -3.99 9.76 28.70
N GLY A 265 -2.96 8.98 28.38
CA GLY A 265 -2.27 8.13 29.35
C GLY A 265 -1.30 8.85 30.30
N TRP A 266 -0.95 10.11 30.07
CA TRP A 266 0.15 10.77 30.83
C TRP A 266 -0.25 11.84 31.84
N ASN A 267 -1.50 12.31 31.88
CA ASN A 267 -1.94 13.30 32.86
C ASN A 267 -3.19 12.82 33.62
N ALA A 268 -2.96 12.31 34.83
CA ALA A 268 -3.85 12.29 36.00
C ALA A 268 -5.38 12.32 35.75
N GLY A 269 -5.91 11.41 34.92
CA GLY A 269 -7.35 11.05 34.89
C GLY A 269 -8.36 12.16 34.59
N THR A 270 -7.94 13.37 34.25
CA THR A 270 -8.85 14.51 34.10
C THR A 270 -9.23 14.64 32.63
N SER A 271 -10.44 14.21 32.25
CA SER A 271 -10.95 14.43 30.90
C SER A 271 -11.11 15.93 30.68
N HIS A 272 -10.19 16.54 29.95
CA HIS A 272 -10.34 17.94 29.57
C HIS A 272 -11.45 18.04 28.54
N HIS A 273 -12.64 18.44 29.01
CA HIS A 273 -13.84 18.50 28.20
C HIS A 273 -13.71 19.64 27.19
N PHE A 274 -13.66 19.30 25.91
CA PHE A 274 -13.67 20.27 24.82
C PHE A 274 -15.02 20.99 24.81
N THR A 275 -15.07 22.25 25.23
CA THR A 275 -16.30 23.04 25.17
C THR A 275 -16.61 23.42 23.71
N LYS A 276 -17.90 23.46 23.34
CA LYS A 276 -18.31 23.78 21.96
C LYS A 276 -17.86 25.18 21.51
N GLU A 277 -17.66 26.09 22.46
CA GLU A 277 -17.18 27.46 22.23
C GLU A 277 -15.72 27.46 21.75
N SER A 278 -14.84 26.65 22.37
CA SER A 278 -13.44 26.51 21.95
C SER A 278 -13.30 26.01 20.51
N ARG A 279 -14.23 25.17 20.05
CA ARG A 279 -14.24 24.67 18.67
C ARG A 279 -14.59 25.77 17.67
N ARG A 280 -15.48 26.71 18.03
CA ARG A 280 -15.85 27.83 17.15
C ARG A 280 -14.70 28.83 17.02
N GLU A 281 -14.00 29.11 18.12
CA GLU A 281 -12.82 29.99 18.13
C GLU A 281 -11.70 29.44 17.24
N LEU A 282 -11.42 28.13 17.31
CA LEU A 282 -10.39 27.51 16.48
C LEU A 282 -10.79 27.44 15.00
N VAL A 283 -12.08 27.24 14.68
CA VAL A 283 -12.56 27.32 13.29
C VAL A 283 -12.47 28.75 12.74
N GLN A 284 -12.72 29.75 13.58
CA GLN A 284 -12.56 31.16 13.21
C GLN A 284 -11.08 31.51 13.01
N ALA A 285 -10.20 31.10 13.92
CA ALA A 285 -8.76 31.29 13.81
C ALA A 285 -8.17 30.55 12.60
N GLN A 286 -8.73 29.40 12.22
CA GLN A 286 -8.40 28.68 10.98
C GLN A 286 -8.79 29.49 9.73
N ARG A 287 -9.97 30.12 9.73
CA ARG A 287 -10.41 31.00 8.62
C ARG A 287 -9.54 32.25 8.50
N GLU A 288 -9.06 32.76 9.63
CA GLU A 288 -8.21 33.95 9.71
C GLU A 288 -6.70 33.64 9.57
N GLY A 289 -6.31 32.37 9.39
CA GLY A 289 -4.91 31.96 9.24
C GLY A 289 -4.07 32.03 10.53
N ARG A 290 -4.65 32.41 11.67
CA ARG A 290 -4.00 32.52 12.99
C ARG A 290 -4.21 31.28 13.88
N LEU A 291 -4.36 30.11 13.25
CA LEU A 291 -4.63 28.87 13.96
C LEU A 291 -3.48 28.46 14.90
N ALA A 292 -2.25 28.70 14.49
CA ALA A 292 -1.06 28.36 15.28
C ALA A 292 -0.99 29.14 16.60
N GLU A 293 -1.30 30.44 16.57
CA GLU A 293 -1.32 31.31 17.76
C GLU A 293 -2.46 30.92 18.71
N ALA A 294 -3.67 30.73 18.19
CA ALA A 294 -4.82 30.31 18.98
C ALA A 294 -4.60 28.95 19.66
N MET A 295 -3.90 28.03 18.99
CA MET A 295 -3.51 26.72 19.53
C MET A 295 -2.43 26.84 20.62
N LEU A 296 -1.52 27.81 20.50
CA LEU A 296 -0.46 28.07 21.47
C LEU A 296 -1.03 28.71 22.74
N ASP A 297 -1.91 29.69 22.59
CA ASP A 297 -2.68 30.30 23.68
C ASP A 297 -3.53 29.27 24.40
N ARG A 298 -4.13 28.33 23.66
CA ARG A 298 -4.89 27.22 24.23
C ARG A 298 -4.01 26.32 25.09
N ARG A 299 -2.83 25.93 24.60
CA ARG A 299 -1.87 25.13 25.36
C ARG A 299 -1.34 25.86 26.58
N ALA A 300 -1.16 27.18 26.51
CA ALA A 300 -0.75 28.01 27.64
C ALA A 300 -1.84 28.07 28.71
N LYS A 301 -3.10 28.33 28.31
CA LYS A 301 -4.26 28.32 29.21
C LYS A 301 -4.44 26.97 29.91
N LEU A 302 -4.20 25.86 29.20
CA LEU A 302 -4.26 24.50 29.78
C LEU A 302 -3.14 24.22 30.80
N LYS A 303 -1.99 24.90 30.71
CA LYS A 303 -0.88 24.75 31.68
C LYS A 303 -1.06 25.59 32.95
N ILE A 304 -1.80 26.70 32.88
CA ILE A 304 -1.99 27.64 34.01
C ILE A 304 -3.00 27.10 35.04
N TYR A 305 -3.84 26.14 34.65
CA TYR A 305 -4.82 25.49 35.53
C TYR A 305 -4.32 24.18 36.19
N ILE A 306 -3.00 23.93 36.16
CA ILE A 306 -2.31 22.87 36.91
C ILE A 306 -1.46 23.56 37.98
#